data_AF-A0A1G2G1U7-F1
#
_entry.id   AF-A0A1G2G1U7-F1
#
_cell.length_a   1.000
_cell.length_b   1.000
_cell.length_c   1.000
_cell.angle_alpha   90.00
_cell.angle_beta   90.00
_cell.angle_gamma   90.00
#
_symmetry.space_group_name_H-M   'P 1'
#
loop_
_entity.id
_entity.type
_entity.pdbx_description
1 polymer ?
#
loop_
_entity_poly.entity_id
_entity_poly.type
_entity_poly.pdbx_seq_one_letter_code
_entity_poly.pdbx_strand_id
1 'polypeptide(L)'
;MGAPGKARFCQKGHLFEWIGEGSDDETRENSCPCGQETALNIAHYGDVNDCQETPLKKVGEEVLLSRVQNLVDRNGEPLEGYVPRTFEVWDVSSFS
;
A
#
# COMPACT_ATOMS: atom_id res chain seq x y z
N MET A 1 -8.00 -24.46 3.18
CA MET A 1 -8.32 -23.02 3.07
C MET A 1 -7.03 -22.32 2.71
N GLY A 2 -7.04 -21.40 1.74
CA GLY A 2 -5.83 -20.66 1.32
C GLY A 2 -5.37 -19.70 2.42
N ALA A 3 -4.10 -19.29 2.39
CA ALA A 3 -3.61 -18.25 3.30
C ALA A 3 -4.23 -16.89 2.91
N PRO A 4 -4.74 -16.11 3.88
CA PRO A 4 -5.33 -14.81 3.60
C PRO A 4 -4.29 -13.86 2.97
N GLY A 5 -4.77 -12.96 2.11
CA GLY A 5 -3.98 -11.84 1.64
C GLY A 5 -3.71 -10.82 2.76
N LYS A 6 -2.89 -9.81 2.46
CA LYS A 6 -2.59 -8.69 3.37
C LYS A 6 -2.79 -7.35 2.66
N ALA A 7 -3.38 -6.39 3.38
CA ALA A 7 -3.52 -5.00 2.96
C ALA A 7 -2.85 -4.10 4.00
N ARG A 8 -1.95 -3.21 3.56
CA ARG A 8 -1.23 -2.29 4.45
C ARG A 8 -1.64 -0.84 4.24
N PHE A 9 -1.86 -0.14 5.35
CA PHE A 9 -2.28 1.26 5.39
C PHE A 9 -1.31 2.10 6.19
N CYS A 10 -1.05 3.33 5.74
CA CYS A 10 -0.29 4.31 6.53
C CYS A 10 -1.20 5.12 7.46
N GLN A 11 -0.63 5.96 8.34
CA GLN A 11 -1.40 6.83 9.24
C GLN A 11 -2.35 7.82 8.54
N LYS A 12 -2.09 8.16 7.27
CA LYS A 12 -3.01 8.98 6.46
C LYS A 12 -4.12 8.15 5.80
N GLY A 13 -4.09 6.83 5.92
CA GLY A 13 -5.08 5.95 5.33
C GLY A 13 -4.79 5.48 3.91
N HIS A 14 -3.61 5.76 3.35
CA HIS A 14 -3.25 5.25 2.02
C HIS A 14 -3.13 3.73 2.04
N LEU A 15 -3.87 3.03 1.19
CA LEU A 15 -3.62 1.63 0.86
C LEU A 15 -2.39 1.55 -0.04
N PHE A 16 -1.21 1.38 0.56
CA PHE A 16 0.06 1.44 -0.18
C PHE A 16 0.60 0.05 -0.57
N GLU A 17 0.06 -1.02 0.02
CA GLU A 17 0.42 -2.39 -0.35
C GLU A 17 -0.78 -3.32 -0.31
N TRP A 18 -0.93 -4.12 -1.37
CA TRP A 18 -1.92 -5.18 -1.49
C TRP A 18 -1.23 -6.49 -1.91
N ILE A 19 -1.28 -7.48 -1.02
CA ILE A 19 -0.79 -8.84 -1.22
C ILE A 19 -2.02 -9.73 -1.34
N GLY A 20 -2.13 -10.42 -2.49
CA GLY A 20 -3.24 -11.33 -2.76
C GLY A 20 -3.18 -12.62 -1.94
N GLU A 21 -4.28 -13.35 -1.91
CA GLU A 21 -4.36 -14.66 -1.24
C GLU A 21 -3.30 -15.64 -1.79
N GLY A 22 -2.70 -16.42 -0.89
CA GLY A 22 -1.67 -17.42 -1.24
C GLY A 22 -0.37 -16.84 -1.80
N SER A 23 -0.14 -15.53 -1.66
CA SER A 23 1.12 -14.88 -2.03
C SER A 23 1.98 -14.64 -0.79
N ASP A 24 3.13 -15.31 -0.73
CA ASP A 24 4.18 -15.08 0.28
C ASP A 24 5.20 -14.01 -0.17
N ASP A 25 4.85 -13.17 -1.14
CA ASP A 25 5.75 -12.18 -1.72
C ASP A 25 5.92 -10.98 -0.77
N GLU A 26 6.81 -11.11 0.22
CA GLU A 26 7.22 -10.04 1.14
C GLU A 26 8.19 -9.02 0.50
N THR A 27 8.33 -9.03 -0.83
CA THR A 27 9.30 -8.19 -1.55
C THR A 27 8.81 -6.77 -1.86
N ARG A 28 7.70 -6.32 -1.28
CA ARG A 28 7.05 -5.05 -1.61
C ARG A 28 7.27 -3.95 -0.56
N GLU A 29 7.10 -2.70 -1.01
CA GLU A 29 7.56 -1.47 -0.37
C GLU A 29 7.15 -1.39 1.11
N ASN A 30 8.13 -1.46 2.03
CA ASN A 30 7.90 -1.45 3.49
C ASN A 30 7.34 -0.12 4.03
N SER A 31 7.22 0.91 3.19
CA SER A 31 6.78 2.23 3.61
C SER A 31 5.90 2.88 2.55
N CYS A 32 4.93 3.67 3.02
CA CYS A 32 4.07 4.44 2.15
C CYS A 32 4.87 5.56 1.47
N PRO A 33 4.70 5.80 0.14
CA PRO A 33 5.36 6.89 -0.57
C PRO A 33 5.08 8.30 -0.03
N CYS A 34 4.04 8.49 0.79
CA CYS A 34 3.79 9.75 1.48
C CYS A 34 4.73 10.02 2.67
N GLY A 35 5.61 9.06 3.01
CA GLY A 35 6.58 9.15 4.10
C GLY A 35 6.00 8.90 5.49
N GLN A 36 4.73 8.53 5.60
CA GLN A 36 4.11 8.16 6.87
C GLN A 36 4.37 6.70 7.22
N GLU A 37 4.42 6.42 8.52
CA GLU A 37 4.58 5.06 9.04
C GLU A 37 3.35 4.20 8.75
N THR A 38 3.58 2.89 8.69
CA THR A 38 2.51 1.89 8.61
C THR A 38 1.67 1.96 9.88
N ALA A 39 0.38 2.23 9.73
CA ALA A 39 -0.57 2.26 10.84
C ALA A 39 -1.27 0.91 11.02
N LEU A 40 -1.60 0.23 9.92
CA LEU A 40 -2.51 -0.90 9.97
C LEU A 40 -2.15 -1.99 8.94
N ASN A 41 -2.22 -3.25 9.39
CA ASN A 41 -2.05 -4.44 8.56
C ASN A 41 -3.30 -5.31 8.70
N ILE A 42 -4.08 -5.44 7.63
CA ILE A 42 -5.33 -6.20 7.60
C ILE A 42 -5.16 -7.47 6.78
N ALA A 43 -5.66 -8.59 7.31
CA ALA A 43 -5.84 -9.81 6.53
C ALA A 43 -7.15 -9.74 5.72
N HIS A 44 -7.16 -10.23 4.48
CA HIS A 44 -8.34 -10.20 3.61
C HIS A 44 -8.48 -11.47 2.75
N TYR A 45 -9.68 -11.68 2.20
CA TYR A 45 -10.03 -12.76 1.28
C TYR A 45 -10.72 -12.21 0.02
N GLY A 46 -10.12 -11.17 -0.58
CA GLY A 46 -10.63 -10.51 -1.78
C GLY A 46 -10.98 -9.03 -1.53
N ASP A 47 -11.76 -8.74 -0.50
CA ASP A 47 -12.07 -7.37 -0.05
C ASP A 47 -11.42 -7.07 1.32
N VAL A 48 -10.94 -5.84 1.49
CA VAL A 48 -10.30 -5.38 2.73
C VAL A 48 -11.18 -5.61 3.96
N ASN A 49 -12.50 -5.55 3.82
CA ASN A 49 -13.45 -5.66 4.92
C ASN A 49 -13.92 -7.10 5.20
N ASP A 50 -13.52 -8.10 4.41
CA ASP A 50 -14.00 -9.47 4.56
C ASP A 50 -13.71 -10.08 5.95
N CYS A 51 -12.63 -9.63 6.59
CA CYS A 51 -12.19 -10.13 7.89
C CYS A 51 -12.37 -9.11 9.03
N GLN A 52 -13.07 -7.99 8.81
CA GLN A 52 -13.14 -6.88 9.75
C GLN A 52 -14.51 -6.82 10.46
N GLU A 53 -14.51 -6.75 11.80
CA GLU A 53 -15.75 -6.53 12.57
C GLU A 53 -16.29 -5.10 12.38
N THR A 54 -15.36 -4.13 12.26
CA THR A 54 -15.69 -2.75 11.93
C THR A 54 -15.15 -2.44 10.53
N PRO A 55 -16.00 -2.21 9.53
CA PRO A 55 -15.54 -2.00 8.16
C PRO A 55 -14.82 -0.66 8.02
N LEU A 56 -13.68 -0.67 7.32
CA LEU A 56 -13.03 0.53 6.84
C LEU A 56 -13.86 1.19 5.75
N LYS A 57 -13.83 2.52 5.74
CA LYS A 57 -14.52 3.34 4.73
C LYS A 57 -13.50 4.01 3.82
N LYS A 58 -13.60 3.78 2.50
CA LYS A 58 -12.86 4.58 1.51
C LYS A 58 -13.38 6.02 1.56
N VAL A 59 -12.47 6.96 1.81
CA VAL A 59 -12.77 8.40 1.92
C VAL A 59 -12.30 9.18 0.70
N GLY A 60 -11.44 8.61 -0.14
CA GLY A 60 -11.02 9.25 -1.38
C GLY A 60 -9.88 8.54 -2.09
N GLU A 61 -9.21 9.30 -2.95
CA GLU A 61 -8.01 8.90 -3.68
C GLU A 61 -7.03 10.07 -3.66
N GLU A 62 -5.74 9.77 -3.55
CA GLU A 62 -4.67 10.77 -3.57
C GLU A 62 -3.58 10.34 -4.57
N VAL A 63 -3.07 11.30 -5.32
CA VAL A 63 -1.95 11.07 -6.25
C VAL A 63 -0.65 11.44 -5.56
N LEU A 64 0.24 10.47 -5.41
CA LEU A 64 1.57 10.66 -4.83
C LEU A 64 2.64 10.38 -5.87
N LEU A 65 3.78 11.05 -5.73
CA LEU A 65 4.96 10.78 -6.55
C LEU A 65 5.76 9.65 -5.91
N SER A 66 5.72 8.47 -6.52
CA SER A 66 6.54 7.33 -6.11
C SER A 66 7.88 7.35 -6.82
N ARG A 67 8.96 7.15 -6.06
CA ARG A 67 10.31 7.04 -6.61
C ARG A 67 10.43 5.77 -7.44
N VAL A 68 10.99 5.87 -8.64
CA VAL A 68 11.32 4.69 -9.45
C VAL A 68 12.64 4.11 -8.94
N GLN A 69 12.60 2.87 -8.45
CA GLN A 69 13.82 2.17 -8.03
C GLN A 69 14.62 1.70 -9.25
N ASN A 70 15.95 1.74 -9.13
CA ASN A 70 16.89 1.26 -10.16
C ASN A 70 16.72 1.92 -11.53
N LEU A 71 16.25 3.18 -11.56
CA LEU A 71 16.19 3.94 -12.80
C LEU A 71 17.62 4.24 -13.29
N VAL A 72 17.90 3.93 -14.55
CA VAL A 72 19.19 4.16 -15.18
C VAL A 72 19.02 4.86 -16.53
N ASP A 73 20.04 5.61 -16.96
CA ASP A 73 20.08 6.24 -18.27
C ASP A 73 20.46 5.23 -19.37
N ARG A 74 20.61 5.70 -20.62
CA ARG A 74 20.98 4.85 -21.76
C ARG A 74 22.37 4.21 -21.64
N ASN A 75 23.24 4.76 -20.79
CA ASN A 75 24.60 4.28 -20.55
C ASN A 75 24.67 3.37 -19.31
N GLY A 76 23.56 3.21 -18.58
CA GLY A 76 23.50 2.44 -17.33
C GLY A 76 23.81 3.27 -16.07
N GLU A 77 23.93 4.59 -16.19
CA GLU A 77 24.19 5.48 -15.06
C GLU A 77 22.92 5.69 -14.22
N PRO A 78 22.99 5.68 -12.88
CA PRO A 78 21.82 5.88 -12.03
C PRO A 78 21.14 7.23 -12.28
N LEU A 79 19.81 7.22 -12.32
CA LEU A 79 18.96 8.40 -12.41
C LEU A 79 17.97 8.46 -11.26
N GLU A 80 17.56 9.68 -10.92
CA GLU A 80 16.39 9.91 -10.08
C GLU A 80 15.18 10.20 -10.94
N GLY A 81 14.08 9.51 -10.66
CA GLY A 81 12.82 9.71 -11.34
C GLY A 81 11.65 9.39 -10.43
N TYR A 82 10.55 10.08 -10.68
CA TYR A 82 9.31 9.95 -9.95
C TYR A 82 8.17 9.75 -10.94
N VAL A 83 7.23 8.88 -10.57
CA VAL A 83 6.01 8.67 -11.35
C VAL A 83 4.80 8.92 -10.46
N PRO A 84 3.75 9.59 -10.97
CA PRO A 84 2.50 9.72 -10.23
C PRO A 84 1.85 8.34 -10.10
N ARG A 85 1.45 8.00 -8.88
CA ARG A 85 0.64 6.81 -8.55
C ARG A 85 -0.58 7.25 -7.75
N THR A 86 -1.73 6.70 -8.10
CA THR A 86 -2.97 6.92 -7.35
C THR A 86 -3.07 5.90 -6.23
N PHE A 87 -3.34 6.37 -5.02
CA PHE A 87 -3.57 5.57 -3.83
C PHE A 87 -4.99 5.78 -3.35
N GLU A 88 -5.66 4.69 -2.96
CA GLU A 88 -6.92 4.80 -2.24
C GLU A 88 -6.65 5.29 -0.83
N VAL A 89 -7.51 6.19 -0.34
CA VAL A 89 -7.45 6.72 1.03
C VAL A 89 -8.64 6.17 1.80
N TRP A 90 -8.35 5.56 2.94
CA TRP A 90 -9.31 4.89 3.82
C TRP A 90 -9.27 5.52 5.21
N ASP A 91 -10.42 5.58 5.88
CA ASP A 91 -10.49 6.07 7.26
C ASP A 91 -9.92 5.02 8.23
N VAL A 92 -8.69 5.25 8.67
CA VAL A 92 -7.96 4.40 9.64
C VAL A 92 -7.93 4.99 11.04
N SER A 93 -8.65 6.10 11.29
CA SER A 93 -8.64 6.81 12.58
C SER A 93 -9.13 5.96 13.75
N SER A 94 -9.92 4.92 13.48
CA SER A 94 -10.41 3.97 14.48
C SER A 94 -9.33 2.99 14.96
N PHE A 95 -8.15 2.98 14.33
CA PHE A 95 -7.07 2.03 14.57
C PHE A 95 -5.75 2.70 15.01
N SER A 96 -5.72 4.04 15.12
CA SER A 96 -4.56 4.86 15.53
C SER A 96 -4.56 5.22 17.00
#